data_AF-A0A7G6YB38-F1
#
_entry.id   AF-A0A7G6YB38-F1
#
_cell.length_a   1.000
_cell.length_b   1.000
_cell.length_c   1.000
_cell.angle_alpha   90.00
_cell.angle_beta   90.00
_cell.angle_gamma   90.00
#
_symmetry.space_group_name_H-M   'P 1'
#
loop_
_entity.id
_entity.type
_entity.pdbx_description
1 polymer ?
#
loop_
_entity_poly.entity_id
_entity_poly.type
_entity_poly.pdbx_seq_one_letter_code
_entity_poly.pdbx_strand_id
1 'polypeptide(L)'
;MAVTFLQPDGLVRSPAFSHVAVVPPGSATVYLGGQNGVDETGALVSPEVGPQAARALDNAKVALAAAGATLNDVVQWFVLIDAGADLGAAYGAIGPQLARDGAPPLVTGSRVAGLGVPGALIEISAIAALPG
;
A
#
# COMPACT_ATOMS: atom_id res chain seq x y z
N MET A 1 13.16 -9.52 16.65
CA MET A 1 12.03 -8.77 17.27
C MET A 1 11.08 -8.34 16.16
N ALA A 2 9.80 -8.10 16.46
CA ALA A 2 8.81 -7.70 15.45
C ALA A 2 8.67 -6.18 15.35
N VAL A 3 8.19 -5.69 14.20
CA VAL A 3 7.76 -4.28 14.04
C VAL A 3 6.62 -3.99 15.01
N THR A 4 6.70 -2.86 15.71
CA THR A 4 5.65 -2.41 16.63
C THR A 4 4.86 -1.27 15.98
N PHE A 5 3.53 -1.39 15.95
CA PHE A 5 2.63 -0.34 15.48
C PHE A 5 1.90 0.29 16.66
N LEU A 6 1.86 1.63 16.69
CA LEU A 6 1.33 2.40 17.82
C LEU A 6 0.16 3.27 17.39
N GLN A 7 -0.88 3.25 18.21
CA GLN A 7 -2.06 4.11 18.12
C GLN A 7 -2.20 4.87 19.45
N PRO A 8 -1.39 5.92 19.67
CA PRO A 8 -1.27 6.57 20.97
C PRO A 8 -2.55 7.34 21.35
N ASP A 9 -2.75 7.52 22.66
CA ASP A 9 -3.83 8.36 23.16
C ASP A 9 -3.64 9.82 22.70
N GLY A 10 -4.76 10.52 22.49
CA GLY A 10 -4.78 11.87 21.93
C GLY A 10 -4.86 11.94 20.40
N LEU A 11 -4.77 10.81 19.69
CA LEU A 11 -5.02 10.72 18.25
C LEU A 11 -6.22 9.81 17.93
N VAL A 12 -6.75 9.94 16.71
CA VAL A 12 -7.84 9.08 16.22
C VAL A 12 -7.42 7.61 16.24
N ARG A 13 -8.25 6.72 16.79
CA ARG A 13 -8.05 5.26 16.67
C ARG A 13 -8.74 4.77 15.40
N SER A 14 -7.98 4.15 14.50
CA SER A 14 -8.46 3.75 13.18
C SER A 14 -8.25 2.25 12.98
N PRO A 15 -9.25 1.50 12.49
CA PRO A 15 -9.03 0.12 12.06
C PRO A 15 -8.23 0.02 10.75
N ALA A 16 -8.01 1.14 10.05
CA ALA A 16 -7.37 1.15 8.74
C ALA A 16 -5.88 1.51 8.77
N PHE A 17 -5.38 2.19 9.81
CA PHE A 17 -3.98 2.59 9.91
C PHE A 17 -3.50 2.82 11.35
N SER A 18 -2.20 2.69 11.56
CA SER A 18 -1.51 3.14 12.78
C SER A 18 -0.82 4.49 12.57
N HIS A 19 -0.46 5.17 13.65
CA HIS A 19 0.19 6.48 13.59
C HIS A 19 1.72 6.40 13.56
N VAL A 20 2.29 5.40 14.23
CA VAL A 20 3.75 5.21 14.34
C VAL A 20 4.08 3.74 14.17
N ALA A 21 5.20 3.46 13.49
CA ALA A 21 5.80 2.14 13.42
C ALA A 21 7.25 2.20 13.89
N VAL A 22 7.67 1.23 14.70
CA VAL A 22 9.04 1.07 15.18
C VAL A 22 9.60 -0.22 14.60
N VAL A 23 10.59 -0.08 13.72
CA VAL A 23 11.33 -1.22 13.15
C VAL A 23 12.51 -1.54 14.09
N PRO A 24 12.64 -2.77 14.60
CA PRO A 24 13.69 -3.11 15.53
C PRO A 24 15.08 -3.16 14.85
N PRO A 25 16.17 -2.97 15.62
CA PRO A 25 17.52 -3.21 15.13
C PRO A 25 17.69 -4.62 14.57
N GLY A 26 18.48 -4.75 13.50
CA GLY A 26 18.76 -6.03 12.84
C GLY A 26 17.77 -6.40 11.73
N SER A 27 16.64 -5.70 11.58
CA SER A 27 15.71 -5.91 10.47
C SER A 27 16.28 -5.42 9.12
N ALA A 28 16.00 -6.16 8.05
CA ALA A 28 16.22 -5.68 6.69
C ALA A 28 15.01 -4.84 6.23
N THR A 29 15.25 -3.67 5.66
CA THR A 29 14.19 -2.81 5.10
C THR A 29 14.07 -3.01 3.59
N VAL A 30 12.85 -3.24 3.12
CA VAL A 30 12.50 -3.40 1.71
C VAL A 30 11.77 -2.15 1.24
N TYR A 31 12.27 -1.55 0.17
CA TYR A 31 11.63 -0.41 -0.48
C TYR A 31 10.95 -0.88 -1.76
N LEU A 32 9.63 -0.76 -1.80
CA LEU A 32 8.80 -1.16 -2.93
C LEU A 32 8.43 0.09 -3.75
N GLY A 33 8.88 0.14 -5.00
CA GLY A 33 8.54 1.20 -5.94
C GLY A 33 7.07 1.16 -6.39
N GLY A 34 6.58 2.28 -6.90
CA GLY A 34 5.18 2.47 -7.32
C GLY A 34 4.67 1.38 -8.27
N GLN A 35 3.52 0.81 -7.95
CA GLN A 35 2.78 -0.15 -8.77
C GLN A 35 1.46 0.47 -9.21
N ASN A 36 1.21 0.50 -10.53
CA ASN A 36 -0.08 0.86 -11.10
C ASN A 36 -0.91 -0.40 -11.41
N GLY A 37 -2.16 -0.20 -11.84
CA GLY A 37 -3.05 -1.25 -12.33
C GLY A 37 -2.70 -1.76 -13.74
N VAL A 38 -1.44 -2.05 -14.00
CA VAL A 38 -0.95 -2.55 -15.29
C VAL A 38 -0.64 -4.04 -15.25
N ASP A 39 -0.68 -4.68 -16.41
CA ASP A 39 -0.18 -6.03 -16.60
C ASP A 39 1.33 -6.10 -16.85
N GLU A 40 1.86 -7.31 -17.05
CA GLU A 40 3.27 -7.57 -17.32
C GLU A 40 3.78 -6.95 -18.64
N THR A 41 2.87 -6.56 -19.53
CA THR A 41 3.20 -5.82 -20.77
C THR A 41 3.21 -4.30 -20.54
N GLY A 42 2.76 -3.84 -19.37
CA GLY A 42 2.59 -2.43 -19.04
C GLY A 42 1.23 -1.86 -19.46
N ALA A 43 0.31 -2.69 -19.94
CA ALA A 43 -1.02 -2.26 -20.34
C ALA A 43 -1.96 -2.17 -19.13
N LEU A 44 -2.81 -1.14 -19.06
CA LEU A 44 -3.82 -1.04 -18.01
C LEU A 44 -4.83 -2.19 -18.12
N VAL A 45 -5.14 -2.82 -16.99
CA VAL A 45 -6.09 -3.95 -16.96
C VAL A 45 -7.55 -3.50 -17.06
N SER A 46 -7.82 -2.22 -16.84
CA SER A 46 -9.18 -1.66 -16.80
C SER A 46 -9.14 -0.14 -16.91
N PRO A 47 -10.18 0.52 -17.47
CA PRO A 47 -10.37 1.95 -17.34
C PRO A 47 -10.88 2.39 -15.96
N GLU A 48 -11.32 1.45 -15.11
CA GLU A 48 -11.94 1.73 -13.82
C GLU A 48 -10.95 1.58 -12.66
N VAL A 49 -11.08 2.44 -11.64
CA VAL A 49 -10.11 2.49 -10.52
C VAL A 49 -10.15 1.25 -9.64
N GLY A 50 -11.31 0.62 -9.44
CA GLY A 50 -11.44 -0.58 -8.59
C GLY A 50 -10.56 -1.75 -9.08
N PRO A 51 -10.74 -2.21 -10.33
CA PRO A 51 -9.89 -3.24 -10.92
C PRO A 51 -8.41 -2.83 -11.03
N GLN A 52 -8.12 -1.56 -11.34
CA GLN A 52 -6.74 -1.06 -11.33
C GLN A 52 -6.11 -1.15 -9.94
N ALA A 53 -6.84 -0.81 -8.87
CA ALA A 53 -6.36 -0.86 -7.50
C ALA A 53 -6.07 -2.30 -7.06
N ALA A 54 -6.98 -3.24 -7.37
CA ALA A 54 -6.76 -4.66 -7.12
C ALA A 54 -5.49 -5.16 -7.82
N ARG A 55 -5.31 -4.82 -9.11
CA ARG A 55 -4.10 -5.20 -9.86
C ARG A 55 -2.83 -4.56 -9.30
N ALA A 56 -2.87 -3.28 -8.92
CA ALA A 56 -1.74 -2.59 -8.32
C ALA A 56 -1.29 -3.31 -7.02
N LEU A 57 -2.25 -3.77 -6.21
CA LEU A 57 -1.98 -4.56 -5.01
C LEU A 57 -1.38 -5.93 -5.33
N ASP A 58 -1.86 -6.61 -6.36
CA ASP A 58 -1.27 -7.88 -6.79
C ASP A 58 0.16 -7.72 -7.33
N ASN A 59 0.42 -6.66 -8.09
CA ASN A 59 1.77 -6.30 -8.52
C ASN A 59 2.68 -6.00 -7.31
N ALA A 60 2.17 -5.34 -6.27
CA ALA A 60 2.93 -5.12 -5.03
C ALA A 60 3.24 -6.42 -4.29
N LYS A 61 2.32 -7.41 -4.27
CA LYS A 61 2.61 -8.74 -3.71
C LYS A 61 3.75 -9.43 -4.46
N VAL A 62 3.76 -9.34 -5.79
CA VAL A 62 4.85 -9.89 -6.62
C VAL A 62 6.19 -9.22 -6.28
N ALA A 63 6.19 -7.89 -6.15
CA ALA A 63 7.39 -7.12 -5.83
C ALA A 63 7.93 -7.44 -4.42
N LEU A 64 7.05 -7.55 -3.41
CA LEU A 64 7.43 -7.97 -2.06
C LEU A 64 8.02 -9.39 -2.04
N ALA A 65 7.39 -10.32 -2.76
CA ALA A 65 7.82 -11.71 -2.82
C ALA A 65 9.24 -11.86 -3.40
N ALA A 66 9.67 -10.97 -4.30
CA ALA A 66 11.03 -10.96 -4.83
C ALA A 66 12.10 -10.69 -3.75
N ALA A 67 11.73 -10.03 -2.65
CA ALA A 67 12.57 -9.81 -1.49
C ALA A 67 12.32 -10.81 -0.35
N GLY A 68 11.45 -11.81 -0.56
CA GLY A 68 11.00 -12.72 0.50
C GLY A 68 10.00 -12.10 1.49
N ALA A 69 9.40 -10.96 1.16
CA ALA A 69 8.41 -10.27 1.96
C ALA A 69 6.98 -10.58 1.53
N THR A 70 6.04 -10.32 2.43
CA THR A 70 4.61 -10.45 2.25
C THR A 70 3.90 -9.15 2.67
N LEU A 71 2.59 -9.05 2.47
CA LEU A 71 1.82 -7.90 2.97
C LEU A 71 1.93 -7.73 4.49
N ASN A 72 2.21 -8.81 5.23
CA ASN A 72 2.39 -8.75 6.69
C ASN A 72 3.71 -8.08 7.11
N ASP A 73 4.66 -7.96 6.20
CA ASP A 73 5.93 -7.30 6.48
C ASP A 73 5.85 -5.79 6.21
N VAL A 74 4.76 -5.31 5.60
CA VAL A 74 4.59 -3.90 5.26
C VAL A 74 4.45 -3.04 6.52
N VAL A 75 5.28 -2.00 6.55
CA VAL A 75 5.35 -0.99 7.61
C VAL A 75 4.55 0.25 7.21
N GLN A 76 4.62 0.66 5.95
CA GLN A 76 3.91 1.84 5.45
C GLN A 76 3.47 1.66 4.00
N TRP A 77 2.23 2.05 3.73
CA TRP A 77 1.68 2.23 2.38
C TRP A 77 1.64 3.71 1.99
N PHE A 78 1.94 3.97 0.73
CA PHE A 78 1.61 5.23 0.06
C PHE A 78 0.63 4.92 -1.06
N VAL A 79 -0.52 5.59 -1.05
CA VAL A 79 -1.60 5.38 -2.01
C VAL A 79 -1.88 6.72 -2.69
N LEU A 80 -1.47 6.83 -3.96
CA LEU A 80 -1.76 7.98 -4.80
C LEU A 80 -2.96 7.64 -5.66
N ILE A 81 -3.98 8.50 -5.67
CA ILE A 81 -5.22 8.29 -6.40
C ILE A 81 -5.43 9.51 -7.30
N ASP A 82 -5.73 9.28 -8.56
CA ASP A 82 -6.06 10.37 -9.48
C ASP A 82 -7.26 11.17 -8.95
N ALA A 83 -7.21 12.50 -9.07
CA ALA A 83 -8.19 13.41 -8.50
C ALA A 83 -9.62 13.16 -9.03
N GLY A 84 -9.75 12.67 -10.27
CA GLY A 84 -11.00 12.31 -10.90
C GLY A 84 -11.49 10.90 -10.59
N ALA A 85 -10.68 10.05 -9.96
CA ALA A 85 -11.06 8.69 -9.65
C ALA A 85 -11.99 8.57 -8.42
N ASP A 86 -12.82 7.54 -8.42
CA ASP A 86 -13.68 7.20 -7.29
C ASP A 86 -12.84 6.62 -6.12
N LEU A 87 -12.67 7.43 -5.08
CA LEU A 87 -11.95 7.07 -3.86
C LEU A 87 -12.55 5.86 -3.14
N GLY A 88 -13.89 5.75 -3.13
CA GLY A 88 -14.60 4.65 -2.49
C GLY A 88 -14.40 3.35 -3.24
N ALA A 89 -14.43 3.38 -4.57
CA ALA A 89 -14.11 2.22 -5.41
C ALA A 89 -12.64 1.79 -5.26
N ALA A 90 -11.71 2.75 -5.20
CA ALA A 90 -10.28 2.49 -5.02
C ALA A 90 -10.00 1.77 -3.68
N TYR A 91 -10.40 2.38 -2.56
CA TYR A 91 -10.19 1.78 -1.24
C TYR A 91 -11.11 0.59 -0.97
N GLY A 92 -12.29 0.51 -1.60
CA GLY A 92 -13.16 -0.65 -1.52
C GLY A 92 -12.51 -1.92 -2.07
N ALA A 93 -11.64 -1.79 -3.08
CA ALA A 93 -10.92 -2.90 -3.67
C ALA A 93 -9.73 -3.39 -2.83
N ILE A 94 -8.99 -2.49 -2.16
CA ILE A 94 -7.72 -2.83 -1.51
C ILE A 94 -7.70 -2.67 0.00
N GLY A 95 -8.55 -1.81 0.56
CA GLY A 95 -8.58 -1.44 1.98
C GLY A 95 -8.58 -2.62 2.94
N PRO A 96 -9.42 -3.66 2.74
CA PRO A 96 -9.42 -4.86 3.59
C PRO A 96 -8.11 -5.66 3.61
N GLN A 97 -7.25 -5.49 2.59
CA GLN A 97 -5.94 -6.16 2.51
C GLN A 97 -4.78 -5.24 2.95
N LEU A 98 -4.97 -3.91 2.89
CA LEU A 98 -4.02 -2.95 3.46
C LEU A 98 -4.13 -2.93 4.99
N ALA A 99 -5.37 -2.97 5.49
CA ALA A 99 -5.66 -3.23 6.88
C ALA A 99 -5.43 -4.72 7.19
N ARG A 100 -5.10 -5.02 8.44
CA ARG A 100 -4.96 -6.39 8.96
C ARG A 100 -5.38 -6.41 10.42
N ASP A 101 -5.70 -7.59 10.92
CA ASP A 101 -6.07 -7.78 12.33
C ASP A 101 -4.99 -7.24 13.28
N GLY A 102 -5.43 -6.57 14.35
CA GLY A 102 -4.56 -5.88 15.28
C GLY A 102 -4.25 -4.44 14.87
N ALA A 103 -2.99 -4.02 15.03
CA ALA A 103 -2.54 -2.69 14.66
C ALA A 103 -2.05 -2.68 13.19
N PRO A 104 -2.79 -2.05 12.26
CA PRO A 104 -2.46 -2.06 10.83
C PRO A 104 -1.23 -1.20 10.51
N PRO A 105 -0.64 -1.34 9.31
CA PRO A 105 0.47 -0.51 8.84
C PRO A 105 0.16 0.99 8.85
N LEU A 106 1.19 1.81 8.66
CA LEU A 106 1.01 3.23 8.36
C LEU A 106 0.41 3.38 6.96
N VAL A 107 -0.40 4.42 6.75
CA VAL A 107 -0.96 4.74 5.44
C VAL A 107 -0.85 6.25 5.18
N THR A 108 -0.32 6.61 4.03
CA THR A 108 -0.41 7.96 3.47
C THR A 108 -1.22 7.89 2.18
N GLY A 109 -2.34 8.60 2.14
CA GLY A 109 -3.21 8.67 0.97
C GLY A 109 -3.28 10.09 0.42
N SER A 110 -3.10 10.25 -0.89
CA SER A 110 -3.17 11.56 -1.55
C SER A 110 -4.00 11.50 -2.83
N ARG A 111 -4.79 12.54 -3.08
CA ARG A 111 -5.31 12.81 -4.42
C ARG A 111 -4.28 13.58 -5.22
N VAL A 112 -4.01 13.15 -6.44
CA VAL A 112 -3.00 13.75 -7.34
C VAL A 112 -3.62 14.13 -8.67
N ALA A 113 -3.03 15.08 -9.38
CA ALA A 113 -3.55 15.56 -10.66
C ALA A 113 -3.38 14.55 -11.82
N GLY A 114 -2.57 13.51 -11.61
CA GLY A 114 -2.29 12.45 -12.57
C GLY A 114 -1.11 11.59 -12.11
N LEU A 115 -0.88 10.50 -12.82
CA LEU A 115 0.18 9.52 -12.58
C LEU A 115 1.12 9.38 -13.79
N GLY A 116 2.25 8.72 -13.60
CA GLY A 116 3.26 8.56 -14.66
C GLY A 116 2.80 7.70 -15.84
N VAL A 117 1.98 6.68 -15.57
CA VAL A 117 1.37 5.82 -16.61
C VAL A 117 0.09 6.48 -17.13
N PRO A 118 -0.01 6.78 -18.44
CA PRO A 118 -1.22 7.37 -19.01
C PRO A 118 -2.45 6.50 -18.76
N GLY A 119 -3.50 7.10 -18.17
CA GLY A 119 -4.76 6.41 -17.83
C GLY A 119 -4.73 5.63 -16.50
N ALA A 120 -3.58 5.57 -15.80
CA ALA A 120 -3.55 5.03 -14.46
C ALA A 120 -4.31 5.97 -13.50
N LEU A 121 -5.17 5.37 -12.68
CA LEU A 121 -6.01 6.06 -11.69
C LEU A 121 -5.52 5.84 -10.26
N ILE A 122 -4.57 4.93 -10.07
CA ILE A 122 -3.99 4.61 -8.78
C ILE A 122 -2.53 4.17 -8.92
N GLU A 123 -1.73 4.53 -7.93
CA GLU A 123 -0.39 4.02 -7.70
C GLU A 123 -0.21 3.68 -6.22
N ILE A 124 0.32 2.49 -5.93
CA ILE A 124 0.67 2.09 -4.57
C ILE A 124 2.17 1.83 -4.45
N SER A 125 2.78 2.30 -3.37
CA SER A 125 4.15 1.94 -3.00
C SER A 125 4.21 1.62 -1.51
N ALA A 126 5.29 0.96 -1.09
CA ALA A 126 5.40 0.51 0.28
C ALA A 126 6.84 0.50 0.81
N ILE A 127 6.93 0.54 2.14
CA ILE A 127 8.13 0.15 2.88
C ILE A 127 7.75 -1.08 3.70
N ALA A 128 8.55 -2.14 3.62
CA ALA A 128 8.40 -3.34 4.43
C ALA A 128 9.66 -3.59 5.27
N ALA A 129 9.54 -4.38 6.33
CA ALA A 129 10.66 -4.77 7.17
C ALA A 129 10.60 -6.27 7.47
N LEU A 130 11.68 -6.97 7.14
CA LEU A 130 11.85 -8.38 7.45
C LEU A 130 12.52 -8.55 8.82
N PRO A 131 12.17 -9.61 9.57
CA PRO A 131 12.91 -9.97 10.76
C PRO A 131 14.37 -10.30 10.41
N GLY A 132 15.29 -9.83 11.25
CA GLY A 132 16.70 -10.23 11.22
C GLY A 132 16.95 -11.55 11.93
#